data_AF-A0A6I1JYF2-F1
#
_entry.id   AF-A0A6I1JYF2-F1
#
_cell.length_a   1.000
_cell.length_b   1.000
_cell.length_c   1.000
_cell.angle_alpha   90.00
_cell.angle_beta   90.00
_cell.angle_gamma   90.00
#
_symmetry.space_group_name_H-M   'P 1'
#
loop_
_entity.id
_entity.type
_entity.pdbx_description
1 polymer ?
#
loop_
_entity_poly.entity_id
_entity_poly.type
_entity_poly.pdbx_seq_one_letter_code
_entity_poly.pdbx_strand_id
1 'polypeptide(L)'
;MNRLLLCALLFALPLAACKRKPATVPEAPAAPPNPVEDLKALNDAVRAYTMGQLKDPGTLEDLVKSGFIKRLPTPPPGKKYLLDAKKSAVLLVDQ
;
A
#
# COMPACT_ATOMS: atom_id res chain seq x y z
N MET A 1 -50.06 24.04 -25.23
CA MET A 1 -49.85 23.54 -23.84
C MET A 1 -49.17 22.17 -23.90
N ASN A 2 -48.28 21.82 -22.95
CA ASN A 2 -47.52 20.55 -22.80
C ASN A 2 -46.00 20.59 -23.03
N ARG A 3 -45.32 21.68 -22.67
CA ARG A 3 -43.84 21.67 -22.49
C ARG A 3 -43.37 22.03 -21.07
N LEU A 4 -44.29 22.33 -20.16
CA LEU A 4 -44.00 22.77 -18.79
C LEU A 4 -44.09 21.66 -17.73
N LEU A 5 -44.49 20.44 -18.10
CA LEU A 5 -44.69 19.34 -17.15
C LEU A 5 -43.53 18.35 -17.06
N LEU A 6 -42.46 18.52 -17.82
CA LEU A 6 -41.32 17.58 -17.83
C LEU A 6 -40.12 18.06 -16.99
N CYS A 7 -40.15 19.30 -16.49
CA CYS A 7 -39.08 19.85 -15.62
C CYS A 7 -39.26 19.53 -14.13
N ALA A 8 -40.41 18.96 -13.72
CA ALA A 8 -40.70 18.67 -12.31
C ALA A 8 -40.13 17.33 -11.81
N LEU A 9 -39.39 16.58 -12.64
CA LEU A 9 -38.81 15.28 -12.30
C LEU A 9 -37.28 15.34 -12.02
N LEU A 10 -36.70 16.55 -11.94
CA LEU A 10 -35.25 16.78 -11.83
C LEU A 10 -34.73 17.15 -10.44
N PHE A 11 -35.51 17.00 -9.37
CA PHE A 11 -35.02 17.27 -8.00
C PHE A 11 -35.41 16.17 -7.01
N ALA A 12 -34.90 14.96 -7.25
CA ALA A 12 -34.83 13.92 -6.24
C ALA A 12 -33.53 13.13 -6.37
N LEU A 13 -32.39 13.83 -6.42
CA LEU A 13 -31.13 13.25 -5.97
C LEU A 13 -31.04 13.50 -4.46
N PRO A 14 -31.29 12.50 -3.59
CA PRO A 14 -30.60 12.50 -2.33
C PRO A 14 -29.13 12.32 -2.69
N LEU A 15 -28.39 13.42 -2.65
CA LEU A 15 -26.98 13.41 -2.30
C LEU A 15 -26.92 12.72 -0.93
N ALA A 16 -26.91 11.39 -0.94
CA ALA A 16 -26.37 10.57 0.11
C ALA A 16 -24.87 10.90 0.13
N ALA A 17 -24.58 12.05 0.74
CA ALA A 17 -23.29 12.42 1.25
C ALA A 17 -22.92 11.35 2.27
N CYS A 18 -22.46 10.21 1.75
CA CYS A 18 -21.58 9.33 2.48
C CYS A 18 -20.34 10.15 2.79
N LYS A 19 -20.41 10.89 3.90
CA LYS A 19 -19.27 11.09 4.79
C LYS A 19 -18.80 9.69 5.18
N ARG A 20 -18.11 9.01 4.26
CA ARG A 20 -17.06 8.07 4.61
C ARG A 20 -16.02 8.93 5.29
N LYS A 21 -16.25 9.16 6.58
CA LYS A 21 -15.20 9.29 7.57
C LYS A 21 -14.16 8.25 7.13
N PRO A 22 -12.95 8.63 6.72
CA PRO A 22 -11.91 7.64 6.49
C PRO A 22 -11.91 6.85 7.78
N ALA A 23 -12.29 5.58 7.70
CA ALA A 23 -11.98 4.69 8.78
C ALA A 23 -10.47 4.83 8.89
N THR A 24 -10.02 5.51 9.94
CA THR A 24 -8.74 5.23 10.55
C THR A 24 -8.76 3.72 10.67
N VAL A 25 -8.20 3.06 9.66
CA VAL A 25 -7.92 1.63 9.72
C VAL A 25 -7.16 1.55 11.02
N PRO A 26 -7.69 0.88 12.06
CA PRO A 26 -6.92 0.68 13.28
C PRO A 26 -5.57 0.20 12.79
N GLU A 27 -4.55 1.02 13.00
CA GLU A 27 -3.20 0.67 12.62
C GLU A 27 -2.98 -0.64 13.37
N ALA A 28 -3.03 -1.76 12.63
CA ALA A 28 -2.98 -3.07 13.23
C ALA A 28 -1.77 -3.03 14.17
N PRO A 29 -1.95 -3.39 15.46
CA PRO A 29 -0.86 -3.32 16.44
C PRO A 29 0.35 -3.92 15.77
N ALA A 30 1.44 -3.14 15.71
CA ALA A 30 2.65 -3.51 14.99
C ALA A 30 2.94 -4.97 15.33
N ALA A 31 2.77 -5.85 14.34
CA ALA A 31 2.94 -7.27 14.55
C ALA A 31 4.29 -7.48 15.25
N PRO A 32 4.38 -8.40 16.23
CA PRO A 32 5.64 -8.67 16.89
C PRO A 32 6.72 -8.87 15.81
N PRO A 33 7.92 -8.27 15.96
CA PRO A 33 8.91 -8.25 14.90
C PRO A 33 9.28 -9.68 14.52
N ASN A 34 8.74 -10.14 13.40
CA ASN A 34 8.99 -11.46 12.87
C ASN A 34 9.76 -11.30 11.57
N PRO A 35 11.10 -11.30 11.63
CA PRO A 35 11.93 -10.98 10.48
C PRO A 35 11.71 -11.94 9.31
N VAL A 36 11.24 -13.15 9.55
CA VAL A 36 10.94 -14.12 8.49
C VAL A 36 9.69 -13.71 7.71
N GLU A 37 8.62 -13.34 8.41
CA GLU A 37 7.39 -12.86 7.77
C GLU A 37 7.59 -11.51 7.10
N ASP A 38 8.35 -10.61 7.74
CA ASP A 38 8.72 -9.31 7.17
C ASP A 38 9.54 -9.48 5.89
N LEU A 39 10.56 -10.36 5.89
CA LEU A 39 11.32 -10.67 4.68
C LEU A 39 10.44 -11.25 3.58
N LYS A 40 9.52 -12.15 3.92
CA LYS A 40 8.60 -12.71 2.94
C LYS A 40 7.71 -11.62 2.34
N ALA A 41 7.10 -10.78 3.16
CA ALA A 41 6.25 -9.68 2.73
C ALA A 41 7.02 -8.67 1.86
N LEU A 42 8.27 -8.35 2.22
CA LEU A 42 9.13 -7.47 1.46
C LEU A 42 9.50 -8.06 0.09
N ASN A 43 9.84 -9.36 0.03
CA ASN A 43 10.11 -10.05 -1.24
C ASN A 43 8.87 -10.14 -2.14
N ASP A 44 7.71 -10.44 -1.54
CA ASP A 44 6.42 -10.43 -2.26
C ASP A 44 6.12 -9.04 -2.83
N ALA A 45 6.40 -7.98 -2.07
CA ALA A 45 6.26 -6.60 -2.53
C ALA A 45 7.23 -6.23 -3.66
N VAL A 46 8.49 -6.68 -3.61
CA VAL A 46 9.46 -6.52 -4.71
C VAL A 46 8.94 -7.17 -5.98
N ARG A 47 8.45 -8.40 -5.87
CA ARG A 47 7.92 -9.11 -7.03
C ARG A 47 6.68 -8.42 -7.61
N ALA A 48 5.78 -7.95 -6.75
CA ALA A 48 4.61 -7.16 -7.17
C ALA A 48 5.03 -5.84 -7.84
N TYR A 49 6.04 -5.16 -7.30
CA TYR A 49 6.62 -3.95 -7.88
C TYR A 49 7.16 -4.23 -9.28
N THR A 50 8.02 -5.25 -9.42
CA THR A 50 8.61 -5.58 -10.72
C THR A 50 7.55 -5.97 -11.74
N MET A 51 6.49 -6.67 -11.33
CA MET A 51 5.38 -7.00 -12.21
C MET A 51 4.52 -5.80 -12.60
N GLY A 52 4.26 -4.86 -11.69
CA GLY A 52 3.42 -3.69 -11.95
C GLY A 52 4.15 -2.58 -12.71
N GLN A 53 5.42 -2.33 -12.37
CA GLN A 53 6.23 -1.25 -12.91
C GLN A 53 7.13 -1.71 -14.08
N LEU A 54 7.20 -3.01 -14.35
CA LEU A 54 8.11 -3.63 -15.33
C LEU A 54 9.58 -3.23 -15.12
N LYS A 55 9.92 -2.92 -13.86
CA LYS A 55 11.22 -2.41 -13.43
C LYS A 55 11.51 -2.92 -12.04
N ASP A 56 12.76 -3.28 -11.76
CA ASP A 56 13.16 -3.64 -10.40
C ASP A 56 13.27 -2.41 -9.49
N PRO A 57 12.81 -2.51 -8.23
CA PRO A 57 12.98 -1.45 -7.27
C PRO A 57 14.47 -1.26 -6.98
N GLY A 58 14.94 -0.01 -6.92
CA GLY A 58 16.34 0.29 -6.60
C GLY A 58 16.61 0.34 -5.10
N THR A 59 15.57 0.63 -4.30
CA THR A 59 15.66 0.73 -2.84
C THR A 59 14.36 0.26 -2.18
N LEU A 60 14.43 -0.06 -0.89
CA LEU A 60 13.27 -0.34 -0.05
C LEU A 60 12.28 0.84 0.00
N GLU A 61 12.76 2.07 -0.10
CA GLU A 61 11.91 3.27 -0.14
C GLU A 61 11.04 3.34 -1.39
N ASP A 62 11.50 2.77 -2.50
CA ASP A 62 10.78 2.76 -3.77
C ASP A 62 9.48 1.95 -3.65
N LEU A 63 9.54 0.85 -2.89
CA LEU A 63 8.36 0.04 -2.56
C LEU A 63 7.36 0.78 -1.68
N VAL A 64 7.86 1.61 -0.75
CA VAL A 64 7.01 2.47 0.09
C VAL A 64 6.36 3.56 -0.76
N LYS A 65 7.14 4.23 -1.62
CA LYS A 65 6.68 5.32 -2.49
C LYS A 65 5.64 4.86 -3.50
N SER A 66 5.83 3.67 -4.07
CA SER A 66 4.88 3.07 -4.99
C SER A 66 3.68 2.41 -4.29
N GLY A 67 3.65 2.39 -2.96
CA GLY A 67 2.51 1.89 -2.19
C GLY A 67 2.39 0.36 -2.11
N PHE A 68 3.41 -0.39 -2.54
CA PHE A 68 3.45 -1.85 -2.40
C PHE A 68 3.61 -2.28 -0.94
N ILE A 69 4.25 -1.45 -0.12
CA ILE A 69 4.28 -1.56 1.34
C ILE A 69 3.86 -0.24 1.97
N LYS A 70 3.08 -0.31 3.04
CA LYS A 70 2.63 0.91 3.77
C LYS A 70 3.78 1.60 4.50
N ARG A 71 4.67 0.81 5.09
CA ARG A 71 5.83 1.27 5.85
C ARG A 71 6.85 0.15 5.89
N LEU A 72 8.12 0.50 6.10
CA LEU A 72 9.13 -0.51 6.32
C LEU A 72 8.92 -1.17 7.69
N PRO A 73 8.92 -2.51 7.77
CA PRO A 73 8.89 -3.18 9.05
C PRO A 73 10.18 -2.87 9.81
N THR A 74 10.06 -2.81 11.14
CA THR A 74 11.21 -2.58 12.01
C THR A 74 12.13 -3.79 11.94
N PRO A 75 13.40 -3.65 11.50
CA PRO A 75 14.32 -4.77 11.48
C PRO A 75 14.69 -5.21 12.91
N PRO A 76 15.05 -6.47 13.10
CA PRO A 76 15.53 -6.96 14.39
C PRO A 76 16.84 -6.27 14.80
N PRO A 77 17.15 -6.19 16.11
CA PRO A 77 18.33 -5.50 16.61
C PRO A 77 19.61 -6.12 16.01
N GLY A 78 20.55 -5.27 15.61
CA GLY A 78 21.80 -5.70 14.96
C GLY A 78 21.64 -6.09 13.49
N LYS A 79 20.45 -6.00 12.90
CA LYS A 79 20.23 -6.28 11.47
C LYS A 79 19.49 -5.17 10.74
N LYS A 80 19.61 -5.14 9.42
CA LYS A 80 18.90 -4.20 8.53
C LYS A 80 18.37 -4.92 7.31
N TYR A 81 17.21 -4.50 6.83
CA TYR A 81 16.73 -4.90 5.52
C TYR A 81 17.54 -4.17 4.44
N LEU A 82 18.13 -4.93 3.52
CA LEU A 82 18.87 -4.46 2.37
C LEU A 82 18.26 -5.05 1.11
N LEU A 83 17.95 -4.22 0.13
CA LEU A 83 17.49 -4.69 -1.17
C LEU A 83 18.70 -5.05 -2.03
N ASP A 84 18.76 -6.29 -2.49
CA ASP A 84 19.74 -6.76 -3.45
C ASP A 84 19.15 -6.65 -4.86
N ALA A 85 19.59 -5.63 -5.60
CA ALA A 85 19.13 -5.38 -6.96
C ALA A 85 19.56 -6.46 -7.97
N LYS A 86 20.58 -7.28 -7.65
CA LYS A 86 20.99 -8.39 -8.53
C LYS A 86 20.07 -9.59 -8.39
N LYS A 87 19.53 -9.80 -7.19
CA LYS A 87 18.62 -10.91 -6.88
C LYS A 87 17.16 -10.49 -6.87
N SER A 88 16.87 -9.20 -7.05
CA SER A 88 15.55 -8.58 -6.88
C SER A 88 14.87 -9.09 -5.60
N ALA A 89 15.63 -9.09 -4.50
CA ALA A 89 15.22 -9.69 -3.25
C ALA A 89 15.71 -8.86 -2.07
N VAL A 90 14.92 -8.85 -1.00
CA VAL A 90 15.31 -8.25 0.27
C VAL A 90 16.05 -9.28 1.12
N LEU A 91 17.23 -8.88 1.56
CA LEU A 91 18.10 -9.62 2.45
C LEU A 91 18.12 -8.95 3.82
N LEU A 92 18.28 -9.77 4.85
CA LEU A 92 18.55 -9.30 6.19
C LEU A 92 20.06 -9.39 6.41
N VAL A 93 20.72 -8.24 6.53
CA VAL A 93 22.17 -8.14 6.76
C VAL A 93 22.45 -7.68 8.17
N ASP A 94 23.53 -8.15 8.79
CA ASP A 94 24.01 -7.58 10.04
C ASP A 94 24.53 -6.15 9.80
N GLN A 95 24.25 -5.26 10.76
CA GLN A 95 24.57 -3.82 10.70
C GLN A 95 25.76 -3.47 11.58
#